data_AF-A0A1W9TLE7-F1
#
_entry.id   AF-A0A1W9TLE7-F1
#
_cell.length_a   1.000
_cell.length_b   1.000
_cell.length_c   1.000
_cell.angle_alpha   90.00
_cell.angle_beta   90.00
_cell.angle_gamma   90.00
#
_symmetry.space_group_name_H-M   'P 1'
#
loop_
_entity.id
_entity.type
_entity.pdbx_description
1 polymer ?
#
loop_
_entity_poly.entity_id
_entity_poly.type
_entity_poly.pdbx_seq_one_letter_code
_entity_poly.pdbx_strand_id
1 'polypeptide(L)'
;MYPYEEYEKRYEAFLKLKKMWNFEEKKIEYNHKEFLEAMKDVNVKDEKSRCYRCMYLRMERGVIEAKNKGYEYFSTTLLSSPRKSHEDIKEIADDLSKKYNIKFYYENFRANNAISEGAKFCKVNNIYRQQYCGCEYSLIEAEELRKKSFEKRKKRLSEKLNFNFVHLMNRDLLKIPEDLSPKYLYDFGLDILKDLKPKIIIIRKEIARDLNIKNGRNKIKNWKSKFIVV
;
A
#
# COMPACT_ATOMS: atom_id res chain seq x y z
N MET A 1 -4.87 9.63 11.81
CA MET A 1 -5.07 8.74 10.63
C MET A 1 -6.52 8.84 10.24
N TYR A 2 -6.92 8.41 9.03
CA TYR A 2 -8.32 8.40 8.61
C TYR A 2 -8.57 7.26 7.62
N PRO A 3 -9.70 6.53 7.73
CA PRO A 3 -10.66 6.60 8.82
C PRO A 3 -10.13 5.87 10.08
N TYR A 4 -10.94 5.73 11.12
CA TYR A 4 -10.55 5.10 12.38
C TYR A 4 -10.14 3.62 12.18
N GLU A 5 -10.80 2.90 11.28
CA GLU A 5 -10.51 1.50 10.98
C GLU A 5 -9.10 1.31 10.37
N GLU A 6 -8.58 2.32 9.66
CA GLU A 6 -7.19 2.28 9.17
C GLU A 6 -6.19 2.43 10.33
N TYR A 7 -6.52 3.24 11.34
CA TYR A 7 -5.72 3.33 12.56
C TYR A 7 -5.67 1.98 13.27
N GLU A 8 -6.82 1.33 13.47
CA GLU A 8 -6.88 0.02 14.13
C GLU A 8 -6.06 -1.04 13.39
N LYS A 9 -6.23 -1.17 12.06
CA LYS A 9 -5.46 -2.12 11.25
C LYS A 9 -3.95 -1.91 11.36
N ARG A 10 -3.50 -0.65 11.37
CA ARG A 10 -2.08 -0.33 11.53
C ARG A 10 -1.58 -0.61 12.93
N TYR A 11 -2.42 -0.36 13.94
CA TYR A 11 -2.10 -0.61 15.32
C TYR A 11 -1.98 -2.12 15.60
N GLU A 12 -2.89 -2.95 15.08
CA GLU A 12 -2.78 -4.41 15.14
C GLU A 12 -1.50 -4.92 14.46
N ALA A 13 -1.14 -4.36 13.30
CA ALA A 13 0.10 -4.69 12.60
C ALA A 13 1.34 -4.32 13.42
N PHE A 14 1.30 -3.16 14.07
CA PHE A 14 2.33 -2.71 15.00
C PHE A 14 2.45 -3.65 16.21
N LEU A 15 1.34 -4.10 16.81
CA LEU A 15 1.36 -5.05 17.93
C LEU A 15 1.96 -6.41 17.54
N LYS A 16 1.74 -6.88 16.31
CA LYS A 16 2.43 -8.06 15.78
C LYS A 16 3.94 -7.85 15.75
N LEU A 17 4.41 -6.72 15.23
CA LEU A 17 5.83 -6.37 15.20
C LEU A 17 6.41 -6.24 16.60
N LYS A 18 5.70 -5.57 17.52
CA LYS A 18 6.07 -5.44 18.93
C LYS A 18 6.33 -6.80 19.55
N LYS A 19 5.40 -7.76 19.37
CA LYS A 19 5.56 -9.12 19.88
C LYS A 19 6.75 -9.85 19.26
N MET A 20 6.97 -9.69 17.95
CA MET A 20 8.05 -10.38 17.23
C MET A 20 9.44 -9.83 17.57
N TRP A 21 9.56 -8.53 17.79
CA TRP A 21 10.85 -7.84 17.98
C TRP A 21 11.11 -7.41 19.42
N ASN A 22 10.14 -7.63 20.32
CA ASN A 22 10.23 -7.37 21.74
C ASN A 22 10.69 -5.94 22.09
N PHE A 23 9.95 -4.93 21.61
CA PHE A 23 10.20 -3.53 21.92
C PHE A 23 9.05 -2.89 22.72
N GLU A 24 9.36 -1.80 23.43
CA GLU A 24 8.39 -1.05 24.22
C GLU A 24 7.40 -0.26 23.35
N GLU A 25 6.19 -0.08 23.87
CA GLU A 25 5.14 0.64 23.18
C GLU A 25 4.62 1.79 24.03
N LYS A 26 4.36 2.92 23.38
CA LYS A 26 3.45 3.95 23.87
C LYS A 26 2.27 4.06 22.91
N LYS A 27 1.10 3.58 23.33
CA LYS A 27 -0.14 3.80 22.58
C LYS A 27 -0.53 5.27 22.69
N ILE A 28 -0.86 5.89 21.56
CA ILE A 28 -1.39 7.25 21.49
C ILE A 28 -2.86 7.15 21.08
N GLU A 29 -3.72 7.94 21.71
CA GLU A 29 -5.14 7.96 21.37
C GLU A 29 -5.37 8.45 19.95
N TYR A 30 -6.39 7.87 19.30
CA TYR A 30 -6.79 8.32 17.98
C TYR A 30 -7.42 9.72 18.07
N ASN A 31 -6.77 10.69 17.46
CA ASN A 31 -7.29 12.05 17.38
C ASN A 31 -7.22 12.58 15.94
N HIS A 32 -8.33 12.45 15.21
CA HIS A 32 -8.44 13.01 13.85
C HIS A 32 -8.60 14.53 13.86
N LYS A 33 -9.28 15.09 14.88
CA LYS A 33 -9.53 16.53 14.98
C LYS A 33 -8.24 17.33 15.03
N GLU A 34 -7.24 16.85 15.77
CA GLU A 34 -5.92 17.48 15.85
C GLU A 34 -5.20 17.49 14.50
N PHE A 35 -5.38 16.44 13.68
CA PHE A 35 -4.87 16.43 12.32
C PHE A 35 -5.55 17.49 11.46
N LEU A 36 -6.88 17.62 11.54
CA LEU A 36 -7.63 18.63 10.80
C LEU A 36 -7.21 20.05 11.19
N GLU A 37 -7.08 20.31 12.49
CA GLU A 37 -6.63 21.61 12.99
C GLU A 37 -5.22 21.94 12.48
N ALA A 38 -4.29 20.97 12.52
CA ALA A 38 -2.94 21.18 11.99
C ALA A 38 -2.89 21.44 10.47
N MET A 39 -3.95 21.09 9.74
CA MET A 39 -4.07 21.29 8.28
C MET A 39 -4.88 22.54 7.89
N LYS A 40 -5.53 23.21 8.84
CA LYS A 40 -6.51 24.29 8.58
C LYS A 40 -5.97 25.41 7.70
N ASP A 41 -4.73 25.82 7.94
CA ASP A 41 -4.05 26.92 7.23
C ASP A 41 -3.07 26.41 6.15
N VAL A 42 -3.17 25.14 5.77
CA VAL A 42 -2.31 24.52 4.75
C VAL A 42 -3.08 24.38 3.44
N ASN A 43 -2.44 24.68 2.32
CA ASN A 43 -2.97 24.32 1.01
C ASN A 43 -2.96 22.78 0.83
N VAL A 44 -4.03 22.11 1.26
CA VAL A 44 -4.13 20.64 1.24
C VAL A 44 -4.16 20.02 -0.17
N LYS A 45 -4.40 20.84 -1.20
CA LYS A 45 -4.31 20.43 -2.61
C LYS A 45 -2.86 20.35 -3.09
N ASP A 46 -1.96 21.13 -2.49
CA ASP A 46 -0.53 20.94 -2.70
C ASP A 46 -0.04 19.77 -1.82
N GLU A 47 0.24 18.64 -2.47
CA GLU A 47 0.73 17.43 -1.80
C GLU A 47 2.00 17.71 -1.00
N LYS A 48 2.91 18.57 -1.50
CA LYS A 48 4.18 18.85 -0.83
C LYS A 48 3.92 19.56 0.50
N SER A 49 3.25 20.71 0.46
CA SER A 49 2.91 21.50 1.66
C SER A 49 2.13 20.66 2.69
N ARG A 50 1.13 19.92 2.23
CA ARG A 50 0.34 19.02 3.08
C ARG A 50 1.20 17.93 3.73
N CYS A 51 2.03 17.24 2.95
CA CYS A 51 2.87 16.16 3.45
C CYS A 51 3.90 16.68 4.45
N TYR A 52 4.52 17.83 4.17
CA TYR A 52 5.48 18.47 5.07
C TYR A 52 4.85 18.72 6.45
N ARG A 53 3.71 19.43 6.50
CA ARG A 53 2.99 19.69 7.76
C ARG A 53 2.55 18.40 8.47
N CYS A 54 2.09 17.42 7.71
CA CYS A 54 1.64 16.12 8.21
C CYS A 54 2.77 15.31 8.86
N MET A 55 3.98 15.37 8.28
CA MET A 55 5.18 14.75 8.83
C MET A 55 5.65 15.49 10.07
N TYR A 56 5.68 16.83 10.03
CA TYR A 56 6.04 17.68 11.16
C TYR A 56 5.21 17.34 12.40
N LEU A 57 3.88 17.37 12.29
CA LEU A 57 2.96 17.02 13.39
C LEU A 57 3.28 15.65 14.01
N ARG A 58 3.57 14.65 13.19
CA ARG A 58 3.82 13.28 13.66
C ARG A 58 5.19 13.14 14.32
N MET A 59 6.21 13.76 13.73
CA MET A 59 7.56 13.73 14.26
C MET A 59 7.66 14.52 15.56
N GLU A 60 7.00 15.68 15.64
CA GLU A 60 6.96 16.52 16.84
C GLU A 60 6.40 15.75 18.04
N ARG A 61 5.28 15.03 17.86
CA ARG A 61 4.73 14.17 18.94
C ARG A 61 5.71 13.09 19.40
N GLY A 62 6.42 12.45 18.45
CA GLY A 62 7.41 11.43 18.78
C GLY A 62 8.61 12.01 19.54
N VAL A 63 9.05 13.20 19.15
CA VAL A 63 10.14 13.95 19.79
C VAL A 63 9.78 14.36 21.21
N ILE A 64 8.57 14.90 21.42
CA ILE A 64 8.09 15.29 22.76
C ILE A 64 8.10 14.07 23.70
N GLU A 65 7.55 12.93 23.26
CA GLU A 65 7.56 11.71 24.07
C GLU A 65 8.98 11.21 24.34
N ALA A 66 9.86 11.25 23.34
CA ALA A 66 11.25 10.83 23.51
C ALA A 66 12.00 11.71 24.52
N LYS A 67 11.75 13.03 24.49
CA LYS A 67 12.31 13.97 25.44
C LYS A 67 11.79 13.74 26.85
N ASN A 68 10.49 13.54 27.02
CA ASN A 68 9.87 13.27 28.32
C ASN A 68 10.40 11.98 28.97
N LYS A 69 10.80 11.00 28.14
CA LYS A 69 11.42 9.75 28.58
C LYS A 69 12.94 9.81 28.76
N GLY A 70 13.58 10.94 28.45
CA GLY A 70 15.03 11.10 28.58
C GLY A 70 15.86 10.35 27.54
N TYR A 71 15.29 10.02 26.38
CA TYR A 71 16.09 9.40 25.31
C TYR A 71 17.05 10.41 24.66
N GLU A 72 18.23 9.95 24.26
CA GLU A 72 19.23 10.78 23.58
C GLU A 72 18.90 10.99 22.09
N TYR A 73 18.25 9.99 21.47
CA TYR A 73 17.91 10.00 20.05
C TYR A 73 16.42 9.76 19.81
N PHE A 74 15.89 10.35 18.74
CA PHE A 74 14.62 9.97 18.13
C PHE A 74 14.83 9.62 16.65
N SER A 75 13.90 8.86 16.07
CA SER A 75 13.89 8.56 14.64
C SER A 75 12.45 8.44 14.13
N THR A 76 12.27 8.12 12.85
CA THR A 76 10.95 7.97 12.23
C THR A 76 10.89 6.85 11.20
N THR A 77 9.79 6.11 11.19
CA THR A 77 9.51 5.09 10.18
C THR A 77 9.27 5.68 8.79
N LEU A 78 9.09 7.01 8.68
CA LEU A 78 8.94 7.73 7.40
C LEU A 78 10.16 7.53 6.48
N LEU A 79 11.35 7.29 7.05
CA LEU A 79 12.58 6.97 6.32
C LEU A 79 12.45 5.69 5.47
N SER A 80 11.55 4.77 5.82
CA SER A 80 11.26 3.57 5.02
C SER A 80 10.29 3.81 3.84
N SER A 81 9.63 4.96 3.77
CA SER A 81 8.55 5.21 2.81
C SER A 81 9.08 5.64 1.44
N PRO A 82 8.85 4.93 0.33
CA PRO A 82 9.34 5.35 -0.99
C PRO A 82 8.72 6.66 -1.51
N ARG A 83 7.71 7.20 -0.83
CA ARG A 83 6.97 8.41 -1.23
C ARG A 83 7.31 9.65 -0.40
N LYS A 84 8.18 9.54 0.59
CA LYS A 84 8.52 10.67 1.47
C LYS A 84 9.91 11.22 1.13
N SER A 85 10.02 12.54 1.04
CA SER A 85 11.29 13.23 0.81
C SER A 85 12.19 13.01 2.03
N HIS A 86 13.43 12.53 1.83
CA HIS A 86 14.39 12.43 2.93
C HIS A 86 14.89 13.80 3.33
N GLU A 87 14.96 14.71 2.37
CA GLU A 87 15.33 16.10 2.53
C GLU A 87 14.33 16.79 3.47
N ASP A 88 13.03 16.67 3.21
CA ASP A 88 11.98 17.24 4.06
C ASP A 88 12.02 16.61 5.47
N ILE A 89 12.24 15.29 5.57
CA ILE A 89 12.36 14.61 6.87
C ILE A 89 13.55 15.14 7.66
N LYS A 90 14.70 15.36 7.01
CA LYS A 90 15.91 15.90 7.65
C LYS A 90 15.69 17.35 8.09
N GLU A 91 15.05 18.18 7.26
CA GLU A 91 14.72 19.56 7.61
C GLU A 91 13.81 19.63 8.84
N ILE A 92 12.72 18.86 8.84
CA ILE A 92 11.81 18.75 9.99
C ILE A 92 12.57 18.23 11.22
N ALA A 93 13.42 17.21 11.05
CA ALA A 93 14.18 16.64 12.16
C ALA A 93 15.19 17.63 12.74
N ASP A 94 15.85 18.44 11.92
CA ASP A 94 16.80 19.47 12.35
C ASP A 94 16.09 20.54 13.21
N ASP A 95 14.95 21.04 12.74
CA ASP A 95 14.11 21.98 13.50
C ASP A 95 13.69 21.40 14.85
N LEU A 96 13.15 20.17 14.87
CA LEU A 96 12.71 19.52 16.09
C LEU A 96 13.88 19.18 17.03
N SER A 97 15.03 18.79 16.49
CA SER A 97 16.23 18.49 17.29
C SER A 97 16.72 19.73 18.04
N LYS A 98 16.73 20.88 17.38
CA LYS A 98 17.08 22.18 17.97
C LYS A 98 16.05 22.61 19.01
N LYS A 99 14.77 22.53 18.66
CA LYS A 99 13.64 22.97 19.51
C LYS A 99 13.54 22.18 20.82
N TYR A 100 13.77 20.87 20.77
CA TYR A 100 13.59 19.98 21.94
C TYR A 100 14.90 19.48 22.57
N ASN A 101 16.05 19.88 22.01
CA ASN A 101 17.38 19.46 22.44
C ASN A 101 17.48 17.92 22.59
N ILE A 102 17.31 17.23 21.47
CA ILE A 102 17.42 15.77 21.31
C ILE A 102 17.96 15.45 19.91
N LYS A 103 18.78 14.42 19.75
CA LYS A 103 19.44 14.13 18.47
C LYS A 103 18.52 13.33 17.55
N PHE A 104 18.59 13.59 16.24
CA PHE A 104 17.91 12.74 15.25
C PHE A 104 18.83 11.63 14.75
N TYR A 105 18.36 10.38 14.84
CA TYR A 105 19.01 9.25 14.19
C TYR A 105 18.46 9.07 12.77
N TYR A 106 19.28 9.40 11.77
CA TYR A 106 18.97 9.20 10.37
C TYR A 106 19.58 7.89 9.85
N GLU A 107 18.78 7.13 9.11
CA GLU A 107 19.22 5.94 8.38
C GLU A 107 18.41 5.81 7.08
N ASN A 108 19.07 5.37 6.00
CA ASN A 108 18.39 5.15 4.73
C ASN A 108 17.81 3.72 4.65
N PHE A 109 16.65 3.51 5.26
CA PHE A 109 15.93 2.22 5.25
C PHE A 109 15.36 1.81 3.87
N ARG A 110 15.72 2.50 2.78
CA ARG A 110 15.32 2.17 1.40
C ARG A 110 16.42 1.47 0.62
N ALA A 111 17.67 1.59 1.06
CA ALA A 111 18.84 1.04 0.37
C ALA A 111 18.83 -0.50 0.37
N ASN A 112 19.70 -1.09 -0.45
CA ASN A 112 20.00 -2.53 -0.41
C ASN A 112 18.78 -3.46 -0.50
N ASN A 113 17.82 -3.15 -1.38
CA ASN A 113 16.57 -3.91 -1.57
C ASN A 113 15.66 -4.01 -0.34
N ALA A 114 15.87 -3.21 0.71
CA ALA A 114 15.11 -3.27 1.95
C ALA A 114 13.58 -3.13 1.76
N ILE A 115 13.15 -2.34 0.77
CA ILE A 115 11.71 -2.19 0.44
C ILE A 115 11.09 -3.51 -0.01
N SER A 116 11.80 -4.26 -0.86
CA SER A 116 11.33 -5.53 -1.41
C SER A 116 11.31 -6.61 -0.31
N GLU A 117 12.37 -6.70 0.47
CA GLU A 117 12.45 -7.65 1.58
C GLU A 117 11.42 -7.34 2.66
N GLY A 118 11.19 -6.06 3.00
CA GLY A 118 10.10 -5.65 3.89
C GLY A 118 8.72 -6.07 3.36
N ALA A 119 8.48 -6.00 2.04
CA ALA A 119 7.23 -6.48 1.44
C ALA A 119 7.06 -8.00 1.53
N LYS A 120 8.14 -8.74 1.33
CA LYS A 120 8.17 -10.19 1.49
C LYS A 120 7.95 -10.57 2.96
N PHE A 121 8.63 -9.92 3.89
CA PHE A 121 8.49 -10.12 5.33
C PHE A 121 7.05 -9.91 5.80
N CYS A 122 6.44 -8.78 5.43
CA CYS A 122 5.05 -8.51 5.79
C CYS A 122 4.09 -9.58 5.24
N LYS A 123 4.32 -10.04 4.01
CA LYS A 123 3.48 -11.05 3.37
C LYS A 123 3.60 -12.41 4.06
N VAL A 124 4.81 -12.85 4.39
CA VAL A 124 5.05 -14.13 5.07
C VAL A 124 4.44 -14.13 6.47
N ASN A 125 4.51 -13.00 7.17
CA ASN A 125 4.04 -12.88 8.55
C ASN A 125 2.61 -12.33 8.68
N ASN A 126 1.87 -12.21 7.57
CA ASN A 126 0.51 -11.65 7.55
C ASN A 126 0.39 -10.29 8.29
N ILE A 127 1.36 -9.42 8.04
CA ILE A 127 1.40 -8.05 8.55
C ILE A 127 0.71 -7.15 7.53
N TYR A 128 -0.26 -6.37 8.01
CA TYR A 128 -1.00 -5.44 7.18
C TYR A 128 -0.05 -4.42 6.52
N ARG A 129 -0.31 -4.13 5.24
CA ARG A 129 0.39 -3.10 4.46
C ARG A 129 -0.61 -2.10 3.92
N GLN A 130 -0.42 -0.85 4.30
CA GLN A 130 -1.28 0.25 3.89
C GLN A 130 -1.26 0.47 2.37
N GLN A 131 -2.40 0.88 1.83
CA GLN A 131 -2.55 1.24 0.40
C GLN A 131 -2.42 2.74 0.13
N TYR A 132 -2.39 3.56 1.19
CA TYR A 132 -2.28 5.02 1.17
C TYR A 132 -1.57 5.50 2.44
N CYS A 133 -1.22 6.78 2.55
CA CYS A 133 -0.37 7.24 3.66
C CYS A 133 -1.09 7.30 5.02
N GLY A 134 -2.44 7.23 5.03
CA GLY A 134 -3.26 7.24 6.24
C GLY A 134 -3.92 8.59 6.56
N CYS A 135 -3.81 9.60 5.69
CA CYS A 135 -4.66 10.80 5.74
C CYS A 135 -5.82 10.68 4.74
N GLU A 136 -6.89 11.44 4.98
CA GLU A 136 -8.09 11.46 4.12
C GLU A 136 -7.78 11.87 2.68
N TYR A 137 -6.88 12.83 2.48
CA TYR A 137 -6.52 13.31 1.15
C TYR A 137 -5.84 12.21 0.31
N SER A 138 -4.92 11.46 0.92
CA SER A 138 -4.26 10.33 0.25
C SER A 138 -5.20 9.16 0.02
N LEU A 139 -6.25 9.01 0.84
CA LEU A 139 -7.31 8.02 0.61
C LEU A 139 -8.11 8.37 -0.64
N ILE A 140 -8.57 9.62 -0.75
CA ILE A 140 -9.32 10.14 -1.92
C ILE A 140 -8.48 9.99 -3.19
N GLU A 141 -7.23 10.43 -3.17
CA GLU A 141 -6.30 10.27 -4.31
C GLU A 141 -6.14 8.80 -4.72
N ALA A 142 -6.00 7.89 -3.74
CA ALA A 142 -5.87 6.46 -4.01
C ALA A 142 -7.16 5.88 -4.62
N GLU A 143 -8.34 6.35 -4.19
CA GLU A 143 -9.64 5.96 -4.74
C GLU A 143 -9.83 6.45 -6.18
N GLU A 144 -9.47 7.70 -6.47
CA GLU A 144 -9.53 8.26 -7.82
C GLU A 144 -8.62 7.49 -8.78
N LEU A 145 -7.39 7.19 -8.35
CA LEU A 145 -6.46 6.37 -9.14
C LEU A 145 -7.00 4.96 -9.39
N ARG A 146 -7.66 4.35 -8.38
CA ARG A 146 -8.33 3.05 -8.54
C ARG A 146 -9.47 3.13 -9.55
N LYS A 147 -10.32 4.17 -9.48
CA LYS A 147 -11.43 4.41 -10.43
C LYS A 147 -10.90 4.61 -11.86
N LYS A 148 -9.93 5.50 -12.06
CA LYS A 148 -9.27 5.73 -13.36
C LYS A 148 -8.66 4.45 -13.92
N SER A 149 -7.96 3.68 -13.09
CA SER A 149 -7.39 2.37 -13.48
C SER A 149 -8.46 1.33 -13.80
N PHE A 150 -9.62 1.37 -13.14
CA PHE A 150 -10.74 0.49 -13.43
C PHE A 150 -11.35 0.83 -14.80
N GLU A 151 -11.69 2.09 -15.04
CA GLU A 151 -12.26 2.55 -16.32
C GLU A 151 -11.32 2.30 -17.50
N LYS A 152 -10.01 2.55 -17.33
CA LYS A 152 -9.03 2.26 -18.38
C LYS A 152 -8.97 0.76 -18.74
N ARG A 153 -9.14 -0.13 -17.76
CA ARG A 153 -9.20 -1.59 -18.01
C ARG A 153 -10.53 -1.98 -18.66
N LYS A 154 -11.63 -1.43 -18.16
CA LYS A 154 -12.98 -1.65 -18.71
C LYS A 154 -13.02 -1.30 -20.20
N LYS A 155 -12.47 -0.14 -20.59
CA LYS A 155 -12.36 0.27 -22.00
C LYS A 155 -11.56 -0.73 -22.86
N ARG A 156 -10.40 -1.19 -22.38
CA ARG A 156 -9.61 -2.20 -23.10
C ARG A 156 -10.32 -3.54 -23.23
N LEU A 157 -11.12 -3.91 -22.23
CA LEU A 157 -11.91 -5.14 -22.26
C LEU A 157 -13.10 -5.02 -23.21
N SER A 158 -13.76 -3.87 -23.30
CA SER A 158 -14.88 -3.67 -24.25
C SER A 158 -14.46 -3.74 -25.71
N GLU A 159 -13.18 -3.50 -26.01
CA GLU A 159 -12.62 -3.68 -27.36
C GLU A 159 -12.42 -5.18 -27.72
N LYS A 160 -12.49 -6.09 -26.74
CA LYS A 160 -12.17 -7.53 -26.90
C LYS A 160 -13.33 -8.46 -26.55
N LEU A 161 -14.14 -8.10 -25.56
CA LEU A 161 -15.22 -8.90 -25.01
C LEU A 161 -16.56 -8.35 -25.49
N ASN A 162 -17.35 -9.18 -26.18
CA ASN A 162 -18.62 -8.79 -26.76
C ASN A 162 -19.84 -9.09 -25.86
N PHE A 163 -19.62 -9.21 -24.54
CA PHE A 163 -20.66 -9.49 -23.55
C PHE A 163 -20.46 -8.61 -22.30
N ASN A 164 -21.43 -8.57 -21.39
CA ASN A 164 -21.26 -7.84 -20.13
C ASN A 164 -20.27 -8.56 -19.20
N PHE A 165 -19.02 -8.08 -19.16
CA PHE A 165 -17.92 -8.66 -18.37
C PHE A 165 -17.64 -7.94 -17.04
N VAL A 166 -18.38 -6.88 -16.71
CA VAL A 166 -18.06 -6.03 -15.53
C VAL A 166 -18.05 -6.85 -14.24
N HIS A 167 -18.95 -7.81 -14.12
CA HIS A 167 -19.06 -8.75 -12.99
C HIS A 167 -17.84 -9.69 -12.84
N LEU A 168 -17.01 -9.84 -13.88
CA LEU A 168 -15.79 -10.65 -13.85
C LEU A 168 -14.55 -9.84 -13.40
N MET A 169 -14.63 -8.51 -13.37
CA MET A 169 -13.50 -7.66 -13.00
C MET A 169 -13.22 -7.73 -11.49
N ASN A 170 -11.94 -7.89 -11.14
CA ASN A 170 -11.42 -7.99 -9.77
C ASN A 170 -12.02 -9.13 -8.93
N ARG A 171 -12.60 -10.15 -9.56
CA ARG A 171 -13.25 -11.27 -8.86
C ARG A 171 -12.22 -12.10 -8.07
N ASP A 172 -12.62 -12.65 -6.93
CA ASP A 172 -11.73 -13.51 -6.15
C ASP A 172 -11.36 -14.80 -6.90
N LEU A 173 -12.33 -15.38 -7.60
CA LEU A 173 -12.19 -16.61 -8.34
C LEU A 173 -12.79 -16.44 -9.74
N LEU A 174 -12.01 -16.78 -10.77
CA LEU A 174 -12.48 -16.85 -12.15
C LEU A 174 -12.29 -18.28 -12.67
N LYS A 175 -13.36 -18.91 -13.14
CA LYS A 175 -13.36 -20.27 -13.70
C LYS A 175 -13.39 -20.22 -15.23
N ILE A 176 -12.55 -21.02 -15.87
CA ILE A 176 -12.44 -21.10 -17.33
C ILE A 176 -12.62 -22.57 -17.71
N PRO A 177 -13.70 -22.93 -18.43
CA PRO A 177 -14.56 -22.08 -19.28
C PRO A 177 -15.80 -21.45 -18.61
N GLU A 178 -16.13 -21.80 -17.36
CA GLU A 178 -17.48 -21.58 -16.80
C GLU A 178 -17.88 -20.09 -16.70
N ASP A 179 -16.94 -19.21 -16.33
CA ASP A 179 -17.16 -17.76 -16.23
C ASP A 179 -16.68 -17.00 -17.47
N LEU A 180 -15.68 -17.52 -18.19
CA LEU A 180 -15.08 -16.89 -19.35
C LEU A 180 -14.79 -17.93 -20.43
N SER A 181 -15.38 -17.74 -21.62
CA SER A 181 -15.11 -18.61 -22.76
C SER A 181 -13.61 -18.64 -23.11
N PRO A 182 -13.01 -19.83 -23.30
CA PRO A 182 -11.58 -19.96 -23.63
C PRO A 182 -11.22 -19.30 -24.96
N LYS A 183 -12.19 -19.16 -25.88
CA LYS A 183 -12.02 -18.46 -27.16
C LYS A 183 -11.34 -17.10 -26.99
N TYR A 184 -11.72 -16.33 -25.98
CA TYR A 184 -11.13 -15.02 -25.72
C TYR A 184 -9.64 -15.08 -25.39
N LEU A 185 -9.19 -16.15 -24.72
CA LEU A 185 -7.79 -16.35 -24.42
C LEU A 185 -7.00 -16.77 -25.65
N TYR A 186 -7.60 -17.55 -26.55
CA TYR A 186 -6.97 -17.93 -27.81
C TYR A 186 -6.87 -16.73 -28.77
N ASP A 187 -7.93 -15.94 -28.89
CA ASP A 187 -8.01 -14.80 -29.82
C ASP A 187 -7.14 -13.61 -29.38
N PHE A 188 -7.14 -13.31 -28.07
CA PHE A 188 -6.53 -12.07 -27.54
C PHE A 188 -5.40 -12.29 -26.54
N GLY A 189 -5.06 -13.55 -26.26
CA GLY A 189 -4.06 -13.93 -25.28
C GLY A 189 -4.49 -13.70 -23.83
N LEU A 190 -3.55 -13.97 -22.92
CA LEU A 190 -3.74 -13.85 -21.47
C LEU A 190 -3.88 -12.39 -20.97
N ASP A 191 -3.73 -11.40 -21.85
CA ASP A 191 -3.88 -9.98 -21.50
C ASP A 191 -5.27 -9.64 -20.97
N ILE A 192 -6.30 -10.36 -21.42
CA ILE A 192 -7.66 -10.21 -20.88
C ILE A 192 -7.67 -10.49 -19.37
N LEU A 193 -6.94 -11.52 -18.92
CA LEU A 193 -6.84 -11.86 -17.50
C LEU A 193 -6.12 -10.76 -16.71
N LYS A 194 -5.12 -10.10 -17.31
CA LYS A 194 -4.45 -8.94 -16.70
C LYS A 194 -5.38 -7.75 -16.54
N ASP A 195 -6.35 -7.58 -17.42
CA ASP A 195 -7.33 -6.49 -17.33
C ASP A 195 -8.54 -6.86 -16.46
N LEU A 196 -8.93 -8.13 -16.40
CA LEU A 196 -9.91 -8.62 -15.43
C LEU A 196 -9.35 -8.60 -14.00
N LYS A 197 -8.07 -8.92 -13.79
CA LYS A 197 -7.40 -9.02 -12.48
C LYS A 197 -8.09 -9.92 -11.44
N PRO A 198 -8.47 -11.17 -11.77
CA PRO A 198 -8.94 -12.09 -10.74
C PRO A 198 -7.82 -12.44 -9.74
N LYS A 199 -8.16 -12.76 -8.48
CA LYS A 199 -7.15 -13.21 -7.49
C LYS A 199 -6.66 -14.63 -7.76
N ILE A 200 -7.58 -15.53 -8.12
CA ILE A 200 -7.31 -16.93 -8.44
C ILE A 200 -8.05 -17.28 -9.73
N ILE A 201 -7.41 -18.05 -10.61
CA ILE A 201 -7.99 -18.56 -11.84
C ILE A 201 -8.02 -20.08 -11.77
N ILE A 202 -9.20 -20.67 -11.89
CA ILE A 202 -9.37 -22.11 -12.11
C ILE A 202 -9.49 -22.32 -13.61
N ILE A 203 -8.69 -23.23 -14.16
CA ILE A 203 -8.66 -23.48 -15.60
C ILE A 203 -8.59 -24.98 -15.87
N ARG A 204 -9.39 -25.46 -16.83
CA ARG A 204 -9.34 -26.87 -17.23
C ARG A 204 -7.97 -27.25 -17.80
N LYS A 205 -7.52 -28.46 -17.49
CA LYS A 205 -6.23 -29.03 -17.90
C LYS A 205 -5.95 -28.93 -19.40
N GLU A 206 -6.96 -29.17 -20.24
CA GLU A 206 -6.83 -29.07 -21.70
C GLU A 206 -6.42 -27.65 -22.12
N ILE A 207 -7.17 -26.65 -21.67
CA ILE A 207 -6.97 -25.23 -22.01
C ILE A 207 -5.63 -24.74 -21.43
N ALA A 208 -5.32 -25.17 -20.20
CA ALA A 208 -4.05 -24.83 -19.56
C ALA A 208 -2.86 -25.37 -20.36
N ARG A 209 -2.96 -26.58 -20.91
CA ARG A 209 -1.93 -27.18 -21.77
C ARG A 209 -1.74 -26.34 -23.04
N ASP A 210 -2.82 -25.99 -23.72
CA ASP A 210 -2.77 -25.21 -24.97
C ASP A 210 -2.11 -23.83 -24.78
N LEU A 211 -2.37 -23.19 -23.65
CA LEU A 211 -1.86 -21.87 -23.32
C LEU A 211 -0.53 -21.89 -22.54
N ASN A 212 0.07 -23.09 -22.37
CA ASN A 212 1.30 -23.31 -21.61
C ASN A 212 1.25 -22.74 -20.17
N ILE A 213 0.12 -22.91 -19.50
CA ILE A 213 -0.15 -22.46 -18.14
C ILE A 213 0.15 -23.61 -17.17
N LYS A 214 1.02 -23.36 -16.19
CA LYS A 214 1.34 -24.34 -15.14
C LYS A 214 0.43 -24.16 -13.94
N ASN A 215 0.25 -25.20 -13.13
CA ASN A 215 -0.37 -25.05 -11.82
C ASN A 215 0.51 -24.14 -10.92
N GLY A 216 -0.11 -23.20 -10.20
CA GLY A 216 0.59 -22.23 -9.35
C GLY A 216 0.72 -20.83 -9.97
N ARG A 217 1.80 -20.11 -9.67
CA ARG A 217 1.96 -18.71 -10.09
C ARG A 217 2.56 -18.60 -11.49
N ASN A 218 1.81 -17.98 -12.40
CA ASN A 218 2.26 -17.71 -13.77
C ASN A 218 2.40 -16.20 -13.98
N LYS A 219 3.39 -15.82 -14.81
CA LYS A 219 3.65 -14.43 -15.20
C LYS A 219 2.87 -14.14 -16.49
N ILE A 220 2.07 -13.08 -16.48
CA ILE A 220 1.31 -12.55 -17.61
C ILE A 220 1.86 -11.15 -17.89
N LYS A 221 2.84 -11.04 -18.79
CA LYS A 221 3.64 -9.81 -19.02
C LYS A 221 4.22 -9.27 -17.71
N ASN A 222 3.80 -8.09 -17.26
CA ASN A 222 4.22 -7.46 -16.00
C ASN A 222 3.29 -7.77 -14.81
N TRP A 223 2.32 -8.67 -14.98
CA TRP A 223 1.40 -9.13 -13.95
C TRP A 223 1.66 -10.59 -13.57
N LYS A 224 1.27 -11.02 -12.38
CA LYS A 224 1.36 -12.42 -11.94
C LYS A 224 0.01 -12.85 -11.38
N SER A 225 -0.45 -14.05 -11.74
CA SER A 225 -1.69 -14.64 -11.24
C SER A 225 -1.47 -16.05 -10.73
N LYS A 226 -2.33 -16.49 -9.80
CA LYS A 226 -2.38 -17.87 -9.32
C LYS A 226 -3.39 -18.64 -10.17
N PHE A 227 -2.90 -19.67 -10.85
CA PHE A 227 -3.71 -20.64 -11.58
C PHE A 227 -3.83 -21.92 -10.77
N ILE A 228 -5.02 -22.49 -10.76
CA ILE A 228 -5.32 -23.84 -10.29
C ILE A 228 -5.77 -24.62 -11.52
N VAL A 229 -4.94 -25.56 -11.96
CA VAL A 229 -5.25 -26.40 -13.10
C VAL A 229 -6.04 -27.60 -12.60
N VAL A 230 -7.26 -27.77 -13.10
CA VAL A 230 -8.19 -28.84 -12.72
C VAL A 230 -8.55 -29.73 -13.90
#